data_AF-A0A7C1ASV5-F1
#
_entry.id   AF-A0A7C1ASV5-F1
#
_cell.length_a   1.000
_cell.length_b   1.000
_cell.length_c   1.000
_cell.angle_alpha   90.00
_cell.angle_beta   90.00
_cell.angle_gamma   90.00
#
_symmetry.space_group_name_H-M   'P 1'
#
loop_
_entity.id
_entity.type
_entity.pdbx_description
1 polymer ?
#
loop_
_entity_poly.entity_id
_entity_poly.type
_entity_poly.pdbx_seq_one_letter_code
_entity_poly.pdbx_strand_id
1 'polypeptide(L)'
;MAKKKKEQKEIGKVNDLDEIIEEIREKFGEGAIMRLGEAKRVDVDVIPSGSISLDLALGVGGVPRGRIIEIFGPESSGKTTLALHILANAQKMGGKGAFVDAEHALDPEYAKRLGVDVENLLISQPDTGEDA
;
A
#
# COMPACT_ATOMS: atom_id res chain seq x y z
N MET A 1 -40.03 -51.06 9.26
CA MET A 1 -39.26 -50.14 8.37
C MET A 1 -38.57 -49.09 9.24
N ALA A 2 -37.27 -48.94 9.02
CA ALA A 2 -36.34 -48.22 9.90
C ALA A 2 -36.54 -46.68 9.86
N LYS A 3 -36.60 -46.05 11.04
CA LYS A 3 -36.26 -44.63 11.18
C LYS A 3 -34.82 -44.55 11.71
N LYS A 4 -33.87 -44.36 10.80
CA LYS A 4 -32.48 -44.00 11.12
C LYS A 4 -32.49 -42.65 11.83
N LYS A 5 -32.12 -42.62 13.11
CA LYS A 5 -31.69 -41.41 13.80
C LYS A 5 -30.36 -40.98 13.15
N LYS A 6 -30.35 -39.84 12.45
CA LYS A 6 -29.11 -39.17 12.07
C LYS A 6 -28.51 -38.59 13.35
N GLU A 7 -27.46 -39.20 13.86
CA GLU A 7 -26.52 -38.52 14.76
C GLU A 7 -25.94 -37.34 14.01
N GLN A 8 -26.35 -36.13 14.39
CA GLN A 8 -25.55 -34.94 14.10
C GLN A 8 -24.32 -35.03 14.99
N LYS A 9 -23.18 -35.38 14.39
CA LYS A 9 -21.87 -35.13 14.99
C LYS A 9 -21.76 -33.62 15.22
N GLU A 10 -21.88 -33.18 16.46
CA GLU A 10 -21.36 -31.88 16.88
C GLU A 10 -19.87 -31.87 16.54
N ILE A 11 -19.51 -31.07 15.55
CA ILE A 11 -18.11 -30.85 15.20
C ILE A 11 -17.56 -29.98 16.32
N GLY A 12 -16.74 -30.57 17.20
CA GLY A 12 -15.99 -29.86 18.23
C GLY A 12 -15.01 -28.87 17.61
N LYS A 13 -15.52 -27.69 17.23
CA LYS A 13 -14.83 -26.75 16.35
C LYS A 13 -14.21 -25.55 17.06
N VAL A 14 -14.36 -25.46 18.39
CA VAL A 14 -13.92 -24.26 19.13
C VAL A 14 -12.55 -24.46 19.79
N ASN A 15 -12.23 -25.66 20.28
CA ASN A 15 -10.93 -25.89 20.95
C ASN A 15 -9.74 -26.06 19.98
N ASP A 16 -9.98 -26.64 18.80
CA ASP A 16 -8.91 -26.97 17.83
C ASP A 16 -8.34 -25.71 17.11
N LEU A 17 -9.19 -24.69 16.89
CA LEU A 17 -8.79 -23.49 16.15
C LEU A 17 -7.89 -22.55 16.97
N ASP A 18 -8.19 -22.36 18.25
CA ASP A 18 -7.39 -21.48 19.10
C ASP A 18 -6.02 -22.10 19.42
N GLU A 19 -5.95 -23.43 19.62
CA GLU A 19 -4.69 -24.17 19.79
C GLU A 19 -3.79 -24.08 18.54
N ILE A 20 -4.36 -24.24 17.34
CA ILE A 20 -3.62 -24.07 16.08
C ILE A 20 -3.12 -22.62 15.91
N ILE A 21 -3.93 -21.63 16.29
CA ILE A 21 -3.54 -20.21 16.24
C ILE A 21 -2.36 -19.96 17.18
N GLU A 22 -2.37 -20.51 18.40
CA GLU A 22 -1.24 -20.42 19.33
C GLU A 22 0.02 -21.12 18.81
N GLU A 23 -0.10 -22.32 18.25
CA GLU A 23 1.05 -23.04 17.68
C GLU A 23 1.71 -22.25 16.53
N ILE A 24 0.91 -21.58 15.69
CA ILE A 24 1.43 -20.71 14.62
C ILE A 24 2.14 -19.49 15.22
N ARG A 25 1.59 -18.88 16.28
CA ARG A 25 2.22 -17.73 16.95
C ARG A 25 3.54 -18.11 17.62
N GLU A 26 3.62 -19.26 18.26
CA GLU A 26 4.87 -19.75 18.87
C GLU A 26 5.95 -20.02 17.82
N LYS A 27 5.59 -20.62 16.68
CA LYS A 27 6.56 -20.99 15.64
C LYS A 27 7.00 -19.82 14.76
N PHE A 28 6.11 -18.88 14.46
CA PHE A 28 6.32 -17.86 13.44
C PHE A 28 6.22 -16.41 13.97
N GLY A 29 5.89 -16.24 15.25
CA GLY A 29 5.76 -14.96 15.94
C GLY A 29 4.31 -14.48 16.07
N GLU A 30 4.05 -13.62 17.06
CA GLU A 30 2.72 -13.05 17.39
C GLU A 30 1.99 -12.40 16.20
N GLY A 31 2.73 -11.90 15.22
CA GLY A 31 2.17 -11.27 14.01
C GLY A 31 1.82 -12.23 12.88
N ALA A 32 2.16 -13.52 12.99
CA ALA A 32 1.99 -14.48 11.91
C ALA A 32 0.52 -14.83 11.62
N ILE A 33 -0.33 -14.78 12.65
CA ILE A 33 -1.77 -14.99 12.53
C ILE A 33 -2.54 -14.20 13.59
N MET A 34 -3.55 -13.47 13.14
CA MET A 34 -4.44 -12.68 14.00
C MET A 34 -5.84 -12.65 13.40
N ARG A 35 -6.85 -12.53 14.27
CA ARG A 35 -8.21 -12.27 13.77
C ARG A 35 -8.24 -10.85 13.20
N LEU A 36 -8.97 -10.64 12.12
CA LEU A 36 -9.03 -9.34 11.45
C LEU A 36 -9.49 -8.20 12.39
N GLY A 37 -10.35 -8.51 13.37
CA GLY A 37 -10.78 -7.55 14.41
C GLY A 37 -9.76 -7.29 15.52
N GLU A 38 -8.75 -8.15 15.67
CA GLU A 38 -7.64 -7.99 16.61
C GLU A 38 -6.45 -7.24 15.99
N ALA A 39 -6.45 -7.06 14.67
CA ALA A 39 -5.47 -6.24 13.98
C ALA A 39 -5.56 -4.82 14.53
N LYS A 40 -4.57 -4.44 15.35
CA LYS A 40 -4.45 -3.07 15.84
C LYS A 40 -4.45 -2.14 14.63
N ARG A 41 -5.24 -1.06 14.69
CA ARG A 41 -5.07 0.06 13.77
C ARG A 41 -3.65 0.58 13.96
N VAL A 42 -2.78 0.19 13.04
CA VAL A 42 -1.43 0.74 12.97
C VAL A 42 -1.63 2.16 12.47
N ASP A 43 -1.20 3.16 13.25
CA ASP A 43 -1.03 4.51 12.72
C ASP A 43 -0.02 4.40 11.58
N VAL A 44 -0.51 4.60 10.36
CA VAL A 44 0.33 4.54 9.17
C VAL A 44 0.79 5.95 8.87
N ASP A 45 2.10 6.16 8.82
CA ASP A 45 2.63 7.43 8.34
C ASP A 45 2.15 7.67 6.90
N VAL A 46 1.77 8.91 6.60
CA VAL A 46 1.22 9.28 5.29
C VAL A 46 2.06 10.35 4.60
N ILE A 47 1.97 10.39 3.27
CA ILE A 47 2.49 11.48 2.44
C ILE A 47 1.28 12.20 1.82
N PRO A 48 1.11 13.52 2.04
CA PRO A 48 0.03 14.27 1.42
C PRO A 48 0.08 14.19 -0.11
N SER A 49 -1.06 14.00 -0.76
CA SER A 49 -1.11 13.89 -2.23
C SER A 49 -0.92 15.22 -2.95
N GLY A 50 -1.06 16.34 -2.23
CA GLY A 50 -1.10 17.68 -2.81
C GLY A 50 -2.52 18.13 -3.19
N SER A 51 -3.51 17.25 -3.04
CA SER A 51 -4.93 17.56 -3.21
C SER A 51 -5.69 17.30 -1.91
N ILE A 52 -6.21 18.37 -1.28
CA ILE A 52 -6.95 18.29 -0.02
C ILE A 52 -8.16 17.36 -0.14
N SER A 53 -8.88 17.42 -1.27
CA SER A 53 -10.06 16.58 -1.49
C SER A 53 -9.70 15.10 -1.59
N LEU A 54 -8.56 14.78 -2.21
CA LEU A 54 -8.08 13.40 -2.31
C LEU A 54 -7.59 12.89 -0.96
N ASP A 55 -6.82 13.69 -0.22
CA ASP A 55 -6.31 13.31 1.10
C ASP A 55 -7.45 13.01 2.09
N LEU A 56 -8.53 13.79 2.03
CA LEU A 56 -9.76 13.54 2.78
C LEU A 56 -10.48 12.27 2.30
N ALA A 57 -10.59 12.07 0.98
CA ALA A 57 -11.25 10.89 0.41
C ALA A 57 -10.52 9.58 0.75
N LEU A 58 -9.18 9.61 0.87
CA LEU A 58 -8.37 8.48 1.31
C LEU A 58 -8.59 8.13 2.80
N GLY A 59 -9.18 9.04 3.58
CA GLY A 59 -9.57 8.81 4.98
C GLY A 59 -8.41 8.80 5.98
N VAL A 60 -7.17 8.70 5.51
CA VAL A 60 -5.94 8.70 6.32
C VAL A 60 -5.12 9.98 6.15
N GLY A 61 -5.58 10.94 5.32
CA GLY A 61 -4.92 12.24 5.13
C GLY A 61 -3.78 12.25 4.11
N GLY A 62 -3.64 11.20 3.30
CA GLY A 62 -2.63 11.12 2.25
C GLY A 62 -2.41 9.68 1.77
N VAL A 63 -1.34 9.45 1.00
CA VAL A 63 -0.95 8.10 0.60
C VAL A 63 -0.17 7.40 1.74
N PRO A 64 -0.53 6.17 2.13
CA PRO A 64 0.12 5.47 3.23
C PRO A 64 1.53 4.98 2.87
N ARG A 65 2.49 5.21 3.76
CA ARG A 65 3.87 4.68 3.63
C ARG A 65 3.91 3.16 3.82
N GLY A 66 4.90 2.52 3.20
CA GLY A 66 5.09 1.07 3.27
C GLY A 66 4.02 0.26 2.54
N ARG A 67 3.27 0.90 1.63
CA ARG A 67 2.22 0.28 0.82
C ARG A 67 2.46 0.60 -0.65
N ILE A 68 2.01 -0.31 -1.52
CA ILE A 68 1.96 -0.09 -2.96
C ILE A 68 0.66 0.64 -3.28
N ILE A 69 0.76 1.71 -4.07
CA ILE A 69 -0.37 2.53 -4.51
C ILE A 69 -0.41 2.50 -6.03
N GLU A 70 -1.57 2.17 -6.59
CA GLU A 70 -1.80 2.18 -8.03
C GLU A 70 -2.64 3.40 -8.41
N ILE A 71 -2.13 4.20 -9.35
CA ILE A 71 -2.85 5.34 -9.94
C ILE A 71 -3.05 5.02 -11.43
N PHE A 72 -4.27 4.65 -11.81
CA PHE A 72 -4.60 4.29 -13.19
C PHE A 72 -5.66 5.24 -13.78
N GLY A 73 -5.76 5.24 -15.11
CA GLY A 73 -6.73 6.06 -15.84
C GLY A 73 -6.26 6.45 -17.24
N PRO A 74 -7.10 7.17 -18.02
CA PRO A 74 -6.81 7.56 -19.39
C PRO A 74 -5.50 8.33 -19.55
N GLU A 75 -4.93 8.34 -20.75
CA GLU A 75 -3.84 9.25 -21.10
C GLU A 75 -4.25 10.71 -20.82
N SER A 76 -3.29 11.53 -20.39
CA SER A 76 -3.53 12.94 -20.02
C SER A 76 -4.51 13.17 -18.86
N SER A 77 -4.89 12.14 -18.08
CA SER A 77 -5.76 12.30 -16.90
C SER A 77 -5.05 12.90 -15.66
N GLY A 78 -3.74 13.11 -15.72
CA GLY A 78 -2.95 13.68 -14.63
C GLY A 78 -2.27 12.67 -13.71
N LYS A 79 -2.15 11.38 -14.11
CA LYS A 79 -1.49 10.32 -13.32
C LYS A 79 -0.08 10.72 -12.87
N THR A 80 0.77 11.07 -13.84
CA THR A 80 2.17 11.48 -13.59
C THR A 80 2.23 12.77 -12.77
N THR A 81 1.36 13.74 -13.05
CA THR A 81 1.25 14.98 -12.27
C THR A 81 0.95 14.70 -10.80
N LEU A 82 -0.01 13.80 -10.51
CA LEU A 82 -0.34 13.40 -9.14
C LEU A 82 0.83 12.68 -8.47
N ALA A 83 1.48 11.76 -9.17
CA ALA A 83 2.66 11.05 -8.66
C ALA A 83 3.81 12.02 -8.32
N LEU A 84 4.07 13.01 -9.17
CA LEU A 84 5.08 14.04 -8.94
C LEU A 84 4.73 14.95 -7.75
N HIS A 85 3.45 15.27 -7.53
CA HIS A 85 3.02 16.01 -6.33
C HIS A 85 3.24 15.22 -5.04
N ILE A 86 2.89 13.94 -5.04
CA ILE A 86 3.16 13.04 -3.92
C ILE A 86 4.67 12.99 -3.65
N LEU A 87 5.49 12.84 -4.70
CA LEU A 87 6.94 12.81 -4.59
C LEU A 87 7.51 14.12 -4.03
N ALA A 88 7.06 15.26 -4.54
CA ALA A 88 7.46 16.58 -4.05
C ALA A 88 7.13 16.75 -2.56
N ASN A 89 5.95 16.30 -2.12
CA ASN A 89 5.58 16.35 -0.71
C ASN A 89 6.42 15.40 0.14
N ALA A 90 6.76 14.22 -0.38
CA ALA A 90 7.70 13.31 0.29
C ALA A 90 9.07 13.97 0.51
N GLN A 91 9.60 14.68 -0.50
CA GLN A 91 10.86 15.42 -0.41
C GLN A 91 10.77 16.58 0.60
N LYS A 92 9.68 17.35 0.59
CA LYS A 92 9.45 18.44 1.58
C LYS A 92 9.43 17.96 3.02
N MET A 93 9.02 16.71 3.25
CA MET A 93 9.05 16.05 4.56
C MET A 93 10.43 15.48 4.91
N GLY A 94 11.48 15.81 4.14
CA GLY A 94 12.85 15.33 4.33
C GLY A 94 13.11 13.92 3.76
N GLY A 95 12.17 13.37 2.98
CA GLY A 95 12.34 12.10 2.29
C GLY A 95 13.21 12.21 1.03
N LYS A 96 13.63 11.06 0.50
CA LYS A 96 14.25 10.96 -0.82
C LYS A 96 13.25 10.39 -1.82
N GLY A 97 13.30 10.86 -3.06
CA GLY A 97 12.46 10.37 -4.16
C GLY A 97 13.29 9.59 -5.17
N ALA A 98 12.66 8.58 -5.77
CA ALA A 98 13.15 7.92 -6.97
C ALA A 98 12.01 7.85 -7.99
N PHE A 99 12.33 8.01 -9.27
CA PHE A 99 11.39 7.93 -10.37
C PHE A 99 11.91 6.95 -11.42
N VAL A 100 11.12 5.92 -11.73
CA VAL A 100 11.40 4.96 -12.79
C VAL A 100 10.59 5.37 -14.01
N ASP A 101 11.25 5.99 -14.99
CA ASP A 101 10.64 6.52 -16.20
C ASP A 101 10.72 5.48 -17.31
N ALA A 102 9.82 4.49 -17.26
CA ALA A 102 9.70 3.47 -18.31
C ALA A 102 9.11 4.03 -19.63
N GLU A 103 8.43 5.18 -19.59
CA GLU A 103 7.82 5.82 -20.77
C GLU A 103 8.77 6.82 -21.46
N HIS A 104 9.95 7.09 -20.87
CA HIS A 104 10.95 8.03 -21.35
C HIS A 104 10.34 9.43 -21.62
N ALA A 105 9.36 9.82 -20.80
CA ALA A 105 8.49 10.98 -21.03
C ALA A 105 8.53 12.01 -19.90
N LEU A 106 9.37 11.82 -18.88
CA LEU A 106 9.45 12.76 -17.76
C LEU A 106 10.12 14.08 -18.19
N ASP A 107 9.41 15.20 -18.01
CA ASP A 107 9.96 16.55 -18.18
C ASP A 107 10.49 17.10 -16.83
N PRO A 108 11.82 17.29 -16.67
CA PRO A 108 12.40 17.81 -15.43
C PRO A 108 11.96 19.24 -15.08
N GLU A 109 11.72 20.10 -16.09
CA GLU A 109 11.28 21.48 -15.86
C GLU A 109 9.83 21.51 -15.35
N TYR A 110 8.97 20.64 -15.89
CA TYR A 110 7.62 20.45 -15.36
C TYR A 110 7.65 19.90 -13.93
N ALA A 111 8.45 18.87 -13.65
CA ALA A 111 8.59 18.31 -12.31
C ALA A 111 9.05 19.37 -11.29
N LYS A 112 10.03 20.20 -11.66
CA LYS A 112 10.51 21.32 -10.83
C LYS A 112 9.40 22.32 -10.51
N ARG A 113 8.54 22.66 -11.48
CA ARG A 113 7.38 23.55 -11.26
C ARG A 113 6.34 22.96 -10.31
N LEU A 114 6.21 21.64 -10.25
CA LEU A 114 5.36 20.95 -9.27
C LEU A 114 5.99 20.89 -7.86
N GLY A 115 7.22 21.37 -7.71
CA GLY A 115 7.94 21.45 -6.44
C GLY A 115 8.81 20.22 -6.14
N VAL A 116 9.10 19.40 -7.15
CA VAL A 116 10.08 18.32 -7.04
C VAL A 116 11.48 18.93 -6.95
N ASP A 117 12.26 18.48 -5.98
CA ASP A 117 13.69 18.72 -5.92
C ASP A 117 14.38 17.79 -6.92
N VAL A 118 14.49 18.29 -8.15
CA VAL A 118 15.07 17.55 -9.28
C VAL A 118 16.57 17.33 -9.16
N GLU A 119 17.28 18.14 -8.36
CA GLU A 119 18.73 17.97 -8.15
C GLU A 119 19.03 16.74 -7.29
N ASN A 120 18.12 16.42 -6.37
CA ASN A 120 18.25 15.27 -5.47
C ASN A 120 17.30 14.10 -5.84
N LEU A 121 16.64 14.15 -6.99
CA LEU A 121 15.78 13.07 -7.48
C LEU A 121 16.62 11.96 -8.13
N LEU A 122 16.44 10.73 -7.67
CA LEU A 122 17.00 9.57 -8.38
C LEU A 122 16.12 9.22 -9.58
N ILE A 123 16.71 9.02 -10.75
CA ILE A 123 15.99 8.64 -11.97
C ILE A 123 16.59 7.35 -12.56
N SER A 124 15.71 6.45 -13.00
CA SER A 124 16.06 5.27 -13.79
C SER A 124 15.24 5.27 -15.07
N GLN A 125 15.89 5.02 -16.21
CA GLN A 125 15.25 4.83 -17.52
C GLN A 125 15.61 3.43 -18.01
N PRO A 126 14.84 2.41 -17.58
CA PRO A 126 15.14 1.03 -17.93
C PRO A 126 14.79 0.74 -19.40
N ASP A 127 15.50 -0.24 -19.98
CA ASP A 127 15.21 -0.75 -21.32
C ASP A 127 14.10 -1.81 -21.30
N THR A 128 13.91 -2.50 -20.17
CA THR A 128 12.93 -3.59 -19.99
C THR A 128 12.15 -3.45 -18.68
N GLY A 129 11.01 -4.13 -18.56
CA GLY A 129 10.20 -4.10 -17.34
C GLY A 129 10.83 -4.88 -16.19
N GLU A 130 11.67 -5.87 -16.49
CA GLU A 130 12.40 -6.67 -15.51
C GLU A 130 13.52 -5.87 -14.82
N ASP A 131 14.07 -4.85 -15.49
CA ASP A 131 15.10 -3.96 -14.97
C ASP A 131 14.52 -2.77 -14.16
N ALA A 132 13.19 -2.66 -14.09
CA ALA A 132 12.44 -1.51 -13.54
C ALA A 132 12.04 -1.64 -12.06
#